data_AF-A0A6L9KQB1-F1
#
_entry.id   AF-A0A6L9KQB1-F1
#
_cell.length_a   1.000
_cell.length_b   1.000
_cell.length_c   1.000
_cell.angle_alpha   90.00
_cell.angle_beta   90.00
_cell.angle_gamma   90.00
#
_symmetry.space_group_name_H-M   'P 1'
#
loop_
_entity.id
_entity.type
_entity.pdbx_description
1 polymer ?
#
loop_
_entity_poly.entity_id
_entity_poly.type
_entity_poly.pdbx_seq_one_letter_code
_entity_poly.pdbx_strand_id
1 'polypeptide(L)'
;MAHFLGTENPRHLRTITALLARPRRREDVDSTAGCSNGPELIAELRRRGLEVPCMRVHFRDRDGKACCPGVYSFTARDRRLIAIWKANRKGTAHVVN
;
A
#
# COMPACT_ATOMS: atom_id res chain seq x y z
N MET A 1 0.44 -5.30 20.75
CA MET A 1 1.17 -5.06 19.48
C MET A 1 0.15 -5.01 18.36
N ALA A 2 0.03 -3.91 17.60
CA ALA A 2 -0.92 -3.86 16.48
C ALA A 2 -0.47 -4.80 15.35
N HIS A 3 -1.37 -5.70 14.93
CA HIS A 3 -1.17 -6.66 13.84
C HIS A 3 -1.87 -6.16 12.57
N PHE A 4 -1.34 -6.52 11.40
CA PHE A 4 -2.06 -6.30 10.14
C PHE A 4 -3.16 -7.35 10.00
N LEU A 5 -4.42 -6.92 9.88
CA LEU A 5 -5.59 -7.79 9.80
C LEU A 5 -5.67 -8.58 8.48
N GLY A 6 -4.85 -8.25 7.49
CA GLY A 6 -4.94 -8.85 6.16
C GLY A 6 -6.10 -8.31 5.33
N THR A 7 -6.24 -8.80 4.10
CA THR A 7 -7.32 -8.43 3.18
C THR A 7 -7.39 -9.39 1.99
N GLU A 8 -8.60 -9.63 1.47
CA GLU A 8 -8.84 -10.32 0.19
C GLU A 8 -9.21 -9.35 -0.94
N ASN A 9 -9.31 -8.03 -0.66
CA ASN A 9 -9.71 -7.06 -1.66
C ASN A 9 -8.63 -6.96 -2.76
N PRO A 10 -8.95 -7.26 -4.03
CA PRO A 10 -7.96 -7.27 -5.10
C PRO A 10 -7.28 -5.91 -5.31
N ARG A 11 -7.97 -4.80 -5.02
CA ARG A 11 -7.39 -3.45 -5.09
C ARG A 11 -6.31 -3.24 -4.04
N HIS A 12 -6.54 -3.76 -2.83
CA HIS A 12 -5.53 -3.74 -1.76
C HIS A 12 -4.34 -4.61 -2.13
N LEU A 13 -4.57 -5.81 -2.65
CA LEU A 13 -3.50 -6.74 -3.03
C LEU A 13 -2.58 -6.15 -4.11
N ARG A 14 -3.16 -5.50 -5.14
CA ARG A 14 -2.38 -4.77 -6.16
C ARG A 14 -1.57 -3.63 -5.55
N THR A 15 -2.20 -2.81 -4.70
CA THR A 15 -1.54 -1.67 -4.05
C THR A 15 -0.41 -2.10 -3.13
N ILE A 16 -0.64 -3.12 -2.28
CA ILE A 16 0.38 -3.72 -1.41
C ILE A 16 1.56 -4.21 -2.25
N THR A 17 1.31 -4.91 -3.35
CA THR A 17 2.37 -5.41 -4.22
C THR A 17 3.19 -4.26 -4.80
N ALA A 18 2.55 -3.19 -5.27
CA ALA A 18 3.24 -2.05 -5.86
C ALA A 18 4.06 -1.23 -4.84
N LEU A 19 3.56 -1.07 -3.61
CA LEU A 19 4.24 -0.36 -2.52
C LEU A 19 5.38 -1.19 -1.89
N LEU A 20 5.28 -2.53 -1.91
CA LEU A 20 6.41 -3.40 -1.55
C LEU A 20 7.59 -3.21 -2.49
N ALA A 21 7.33 -3.05 -3.80
CA ALA A 21 8.35 -2.84 -4.80
C ALA A 21 9.05 -1.48 -4.66
N ARG A 22 8.28 -0.38 -4.53
CA ARG A 22 8.81 0.97 -4.30
C ARG A 22 7.72 1.94 -3.82
N PRO A 23 8.09 3.10 -3.25
CA PRO A 23 7.14 4.19 -3.01
C PRO A 23 6.40 4.60 -4.29
N ARG A 24 5.13 4.99 -4.14
CA ARG A 24 4.22 5.32 -5.24
C ARG A 24 3.56 6.66 -5.03
N ARG A 25 3.39 7.43 -6.11
CA ARG A 25 2.57 8.65 -6.06
C ARG A 25 1.10 8.30 -5.89
N ARG A 26 0.30 9.26 -5.44
CA ARG A 26 -1.16 9.09 -5.34
C ARG A 26 -1.79 8.63 -6.66
N GLU A 27 -1.36 9.20 -7.78
CA GLU A 27 -1.88 8.86 -9.12
C GLU A 27 -1.49 7.45 -9.55
N ASP A 28 -0.26 7.01 -9.20
CA ASP A 28 0.19 5.64 -9.44
C ASP A 28 -0.65 4.63 -8.65
N VAL A 29 -1.04 4.99 -7.42
CA VAL A 29 -1.93 4.17 -6.58
C VAL A 29 -3.31 4.08 -7.23
N ASP A 30 -3.89 5.19 -7.68
CA ASP A 30 -5.19 5.21 -8.34
C ASP A 30 -5.20 4.27 -9.56
N SER A 31 -4.19 4.39 -10.43
CA SER A 31 -4.02 3.55 -11.62
C SER A 31 -3.80 2.06 -11.27
N THR A 32 -2.90 1.76 -10.33
CA THR A 32 -2.57 0.38 -9.95
C THR A 32 -3.73 -0.33 -9.26
N ALA A 33 -4.45 0.39 -8.39
CA ALA A 33 -5.60 -0.13 -7.69
C ALA A 33 -6.80 -0.28 -8.63
N GLY A 34 -6.87 0.48 -9.73
CA GLY A 34 -8.05 0.55 -10.60
C GLY A 34 -9.21 1.28 -9.92
N CYS A 35 -8.91 2.35 -9.19
CA CYS A 35 -9.93 3.20 -8.55
C CYS A 35 -9.45 4.65 -8.46
N SER A 36 -10.36 5.61 -8.59
CA SER A 36 -10.02 7.05 -8.55
C SER A 36 -9.88 7.62 -7.13
N ASN A 37 -10.08 6.80 -6.09
CA ASN A 37 -10.03 7.19 -4.68
C ASN A 37 -8.98 6.40 -3.90
N GLY A 38 -7.74 6.36 -4.40
CA GLY A 38 -6.59 5.76 -3.74
C GLY A 38 -6.35 6.25 -2.31
N PRO A 39 -6.58 7.54 -1.95
CA PRO A 39 -6.47 7.97 -0.55
C PRO A 39 -7.37 7.18 0.41
N GLU A 40 -8.61 6.86 0.03
CA GLU A 40 -9.50 6.05 0.88
C GLU A 40 -9.02 4.59 0.95
N LEU A 41 -8.51 4.05 -0.16
CA LEU A 41 -7.89 2.73 -0.16
C LEU A 41 -6.70 2.66 0.81
N ILE A 42 -5.84 3.69 0.83
CA ILE A 42 -4.75 3.79 1.80
C ILE A 42 -5.29 3.91 3.23
N ALA A 43 -6.36 4.68 3.45
CA ALA A 43 -7.01 4.79 4.74
C ALA A 43 -7.57 3.44 5.23
N GLU A 44 -8.14 2.62 4.35
CA GLU A 44 -8.54 1.24 4.66
C GLU A 44 -7.37 0.36 5.07
N LEU A 45 -6.24 0.43 4.36
CA LEU A 45 -5.01 -0.28 4.73
C LEU A 45 -4.51 0.15 6.12
N ARG A 46 -4.64 1.44 6.44
CA ARG A 46 -4.30 1.98 7.76
C ARG A 46 -5.22 1.46 8.86
N ARG A 47 -6.53 1.47 8.63
CA ARG A 47 -7.52 0.89 9.55
C ARG A 47 -7.29 -0.60 9.79
N ARG A 48 -6.65 -1.30 8.83
CA ARG A 48 -6.25 -2.71 8.96
C ARG A 48 -4.92 -2.92 9.69
N GLY A 49 -4.26 -1.86 10.17
CA GLY A 49 -3.07 -1.94 11.01
C GLY A 49 -1.74 -1.67 10.31
N LEU A 50 -1.75 -1.17 9.07
CA LEU A 50 -0.56 -0.58 8.43
C LEU A 50 -0.44 0.92 8.73
N GLU A 51 0.73 1.50 8.54
CA GLU A 51 0.96 2.93 8.71
C GLU A 51 0.86 3.68 7.38
N VAL A 52 1.57 3.18 6.36
CA VAL A 52 1.56 3.70 4.99
C VAL A 52 1.69 5.23 4.93
N PRO A 53 2.79 5.82 5.42
CA PRO A 53 2.95 7.28 5.48
C PRO A 53 2.86 7.91 4.08
N CYS A 54 2.40 9.16 4.05
CA CYS A 54 2.33 9.99 2.85
C CYS A 54 3.24 11.20 3.00
N MET A 55 4.29 11.27 2.19
CA MET A 55 5.19 12.43 2.16
C MET A 55 4.91 13.27 0.92
N ARG A 56 4.99 14.59 1.05
CA ARG A 56 4.95 15.49 -0.10
C ARG A 56 6.35 15.61 -0.68
N VAL A 57 6.50 15.38 -1.97
CA VAL A 57 7.78 15.51 -2.67
C VAL A 57 7.70 16.67 -3.64
N HIS A 58 8.77 17.46 -3.76
CA HIS A 58 8.84 18.50 -4.80
C HIS A 58 8.91 17.86 -6.18
N PHE A 59 8.04 18.30 -7.07
CA PHE A 59 7.97 17.84 -8.45
C PHE A 59 7.69 19.02 -9.38
N ARG A 60 8.07 18.91 -10.66
CA ARG A 60 7.64 19.83 -11.71
C ARG A 60 6.59 19.11 -12.54
N ASP A 61 5.42 19.70 -12.69
CA ASP A 61 4.37 19.15 -13.53
C ASP A 61 4.74 19.25 -15.02
N ARG A 62 3.81 18.81 -15.89
CA ARG A 62 3.99 18.80 -17.34
C ARG A 62 4.18 20.20 -17.93
N ASP A 63 3.70 21.24 -17.24
CA ASP A 63 3.82 22.64 -17.65
C ASP A 63 5.04 23.32 -16.99
N GLY A 64 5.88 22.56 -16.29
CA GLY A 64 7.08 23.03 -15.62
C GLY A 64 6.83 23.74 -14.28
N LYS A 65 5.57 23.77 -13.81
CA LYS A 65 5.19 24.43 -12.55
C LYS A 65 5.53 23.55 -11.37
N ALA A 66 5.94 24.18 -10.27
CA ALA A 66 6.22 23.46 -9.03
C ALA A 66 4.93 22.89 -8.44
N CYS A 67 4.97 21.61 -8.09
CA CYS A 67 3.90 20.94 -7.37
C CYS A 67 4.49 20.03 -6.30
N CYS A 68 3.64 19.61 -5.36
CA CYS A 68 4.05 18.80 -4.21
C CYS A 68 3.15 17.56 -4.08
N PRO A 69 3.22 16.58 -5.01
CA PRO A 69 2.42 15.37 -4.97
C PRO A 69 2.72 14.52 -3.73
N GLY A 70 1.70 13.81 -3.26
CA GLY A 70 1.83 12.84 -2.18
C GLY A 70 2.43 11.53 -2.67
N VAL A 71 3.40 11.00 -1.93
CA VAL A 71 4.04 9.72 -2.15
C VAL A 71 3.81 8.82 -0.94
N TYR A 72 3.17 7.69 -1.20
CA TYR A 72 2.95 6.62 -0.22
C TYR A 72 4.12 5.65 -0.21
N SER A 73 4.47 5.16 0.97
CA SER A 73 5.52 4.15 1.16
C SER A 73 5.17 3.21 2.30
N PHE A 74 5.79 2.02 2.32
CA PHE A 74 5.74 1.14 3.49
C PHE A 74 6.95 1.36 4.39
N THR A 75 6.69 1.51 5.69
CA THR A 75 7.74 1.52 6.71
C THR A 75 8.37 0.13 6.86
N ALA A 76 9.48 0.04 7.59
CA ALA A 76 10.05 -1.26 7.96
C ALA A 76 9.04 -2.13 8.76
N ARG A 77 8.23 -1.47 9.62
CA ARG A 77 7.16 -2.12 10.38
C ARG A 77 6.09 -2.69 9.45
N ASP A 78 5.59 -1.91 8.49
CA ASP A 78 4.59 -2.37 7.52
C ASP A 78 5.09 -3.59 6.75
N ARG A 79 6.32 -3.55 6.25
CA ARG A 79 6.95 -4.67 5.53
C ARG A 79 7.01 -5.94 6.38
N ARG A 80 7.39 -5.82 7.65
CA ARG A 80 7.41 -6.95 8.60
C ARG A 80 6.01 -7.52 8.83
N LEU A 81 5.01 -6.68 9.06
CA LEU A 81 3.62 -7.11 9.27
C LEU A 81 3.05 -7.82 8.04
N ILE A 82 3.31 -7.28 6.84
CA ILE A 82 2.90 -7.90 5.57
C ILE A 82 3.60 -9.26 5.37
N ALA A 83 4.89 -9.38 5.70
CA ALA A 83 5.63 -10.63 5.60
C ALA A 83 5.05 -11.72 6.52
N ILE A 84 4.78 -11.38 7.80
CA ILE A 84 4.13 -12.28 8.77
C ILE A 84 2.76 -12.73 8.25
N TRP A 85 1.94 -11.78 7.78
CA TRP A 85 0.63 -12.08 7.21
C TRP A 85 0.72 -13.03 6.00
N LYS A 86 1.66 -12.79 5.07
CA LYS A 86 1.88 -13.67 3.91
C LYS A 86 2.34 -15.08 4.33
N ALA A 87 3.19 -15.20 5.34
CA ALA A 87 3.66 -16.49 5.85
C ALA A 87 2.51 -17.30 6.45
N ASN A 88 1.68 -16.66 7.27
CA ASN A 88 0.52 -17.31 7.90
C ASN A 88 -0.48 -17.83 6.86
N ARG A 89 -0.70 -17.10 5.76
CA ARG A 89 -1.57 -17.55 4.65
C ARG A 89 -1.04 -18.81 3.95
N LYS A 90 0.27 -18.90 3.74
CA LYS A 90 0.88 -20.07 3.09
C LYS A 90 0.80 -21.31 3.97
N GLY A 91 0.93 -21.15 5.28
CA GLY A 91 0.73 -22.22 6.26
C GLY A 91 -0.67 -22.83 6.23
N THR A 92 -1.70 -22.01 5.96
CA THR A 92 -3.09 -22.49 5.83
C THR A 92 -3.35 -23.22 4.50
N ALA A 93 -2.64 -22.88 3.43
CA ALA A 93 -2.82 -23.48 2.11
C ALA A 93 -2.14 -24.86 1.93
N HIS A 94 -1.38 -25.34 2.92
CA HIS A 94 -0.72 -26.65 2.91
C HIS A 94 -1.41 -27.70 3.80
N VAL A 95 -2.64 -27.43 4.24
CA VAL A 95 -3.49 -28.41 4.93
C VAL A 95 -4.69 -28.73 4.03
N VAL A 96 -4.43 -29.42 2.92
CA VAL A 96 -5.44 -30.17 2.17
C VAL A 96 -4.78 -31.48 1.72
N ASN A 97 -5.46 -32.58 2.04
CA ASN A 97 -5.07 -34.00 1.97
C ASN A 97 -4.16 -34.42 0.82
#